data_AF-A0A0Q4KAJ3-F1
#
_entry.id   AF-A0A0Q4KAJ3-F1
#
_cell.length_a   1.000
_cell.length_b   1.000
_cell.length_c   1.000
_cell.angle_alpha   90.00
_cell.angle_beta   90.00
_cell.angle_gamma   90.00
#
_symmetry.space_group_name_H-M   'P 1'
#
loop_
_entity.id
_entity.type
_entity.pdbx_description
1 polymer ?
#
loop_
_entity_poly.entity_id
_entity_poly.type
_entity_poly.pdbx_seq_one_letter_code
_entity_poly.pdbx_strand_id
1 'polypeptide(L)'
;MRETWYRDPRLGLAAAALAAVVVGIAAGSAGQPGWRTLLLALSSFALVAWGWFAVQGIAWAWRQPDRDDVLRALTLQRSQHAFNHAAWARFDRDAAMLRMLLAERALIPIEAELVRHAMAVEQFDAVAATLPGFSQAAAHWYDVASQAHAGLPPATPVPSPAALEEAAQQLPATLTQEEDRRAALHYLAVRKRLATDRAAVERERTAALRKLAAPPPSPPVE
;
A
#
# COMPACT_ATOMS: atom_id res chain seq x y z
N MET A 1 33.22 -34.92 17.49
CA MET A 1 31.91 -34.63 18.10
C MET A 1 31.99 -34.97 19.59
N ARG A 2 32.04 -33.98 20.48
CA ARG A 2 31.86 -34.22 21.93
C ARG A 2 30.35 -34.17 22.16
N GLU A 3 29.73 -35.32 22.39
CA GLU A 3 28.35 -35.39 22.87
C GLU A 3 28.31 -34.77 24.25
N THR A 4 27.77 -33.56 24.33
CA THR A 4 27.64 -32.87 25.59
C THR A 4 26.29 -33.21 26.20
N TRP A 5 26.36 -33.93 27.31
CA TRP A 5 25.24 -34.41 28.13
C TRP A 5 24.16 -33.35 28.45
N TYR A 6 24.46 -32.05 28.33
CA TYR A 6 23.50 -30.96 28.55
C TYR A 6 22.48 -30.75 27.42
N ARG A 7 22.59 -31.45 26.29
CA ARG A 7 21.68 -31.30 25.13
C ARG A 7 20.37 -32.08 25.24
N ASP A 8 20.29 -33.10 26.08
CA ASP A 8 19.05 -33.88 26.19
C ASP A 8 18.11 -33.23 27.21
N PRO A 9 16.93 -32.70 26.78
CA PRO A 9 15.95 -32.11 27.70
C PRO A 9 15.41 -33.13 28.73
N ARG A 10 15.50 -34.43 28.42
CA ARG A 10 15.06 -35.51 29.32
C ARG A 10 15.93 -35.60 30.58
N LEU A 11 17.23 -35.29 30.47
CA LEU A 11 18.15 -35.32 31.61
C LEU A 11 17.87 -34.19 32.60
N GLY A 12 17.53 -32.99 32.10
CA GLY A 12 17.10 -31.87 32.95
C GLY A 12 15.81 -32.14 33.70
N LEU A 13 14.82 -32.75 33.03
CA LEU A 13 13.56 -33.17 33.65
C LEU A 13 13.77 -34.28 34.69
N ALA A 14 14.63 -35.26 34.40
CA ALA A 14 14.96 -36.32 35.34
C ALA A 14 15.66 -35.77 36.61
N ALA A 15 16.61 -34.84 36.44
CA ALA A 15 17.29 -34.17 37.55
C ALA A 15 16.32 -33.32 38.39
N ALA A 16 15.40 -32.59 37.75
CA ALA A 16 14.38 -31.80 38.45
C ALA A 16 13.40 -32.68 39.23
N ALA A 17 12.97 -33.81 38.64
CA ALA A 17 12.10 -34.77 39.31
C ALA A 17 12.79 -35.42 40.52
N LEU A 18 14.05 -35.82 40.39
CA LEU A 18 14.85 -36.36 41.49
C LEU A 18 15.02 -35.33 42.62
N ALA A 19 15.31 -34.07 42.28
CA ALA A 19 15.41 -32.99 43.27
C ALA A 19 14.10 -32.79 44.04
N ALA A 20 12.95 -32.83 43.34
CA ALA A 20 11.63 -32.72 43.95
C ALA A 20 11.35 -33.87 44.94
N VAL A 21 11.69 -35.10 44.55
CA VAL A 21 11.51 -36.30 45.38
C VAL A 21 12.41 -36.25 46.62
N VAL A 22 13.70 -35.94 46.45
CA VAL A 22 14.66 -35.87 47.56
C VAL A 22 14.29 -34.77 48.55
N VAL A 23 13.94 -33.58 48.07
CA VAL A 23 13.52 -32.46 48.93
C VAL A 23 12.18 -32.75 49.61
N GLY A 24 11.24 -33.39 48.91
CA GLY A 24 9.97 -33.84 49.49
C GLY A 24 10.17 -34.84 50.62
N ILE A 25 11.06 -35.83 50.45
CA ILE A 25 11.39 -36.82 51.49
C ILE A 25 12.06 -36.15 52.69
N ALA A 26 13.04 -35.26 52.45
CA ALA A 26 13.75 -34.54 53.51
C ALA A 26 12.84 -33.59 54.31
N ALA A 27 11.92 -32.88 53.64
CA ALA A 27 10.95 -32.01 54.31
C ALA A 27 9.92 -32.83 55.10
N GLY A 28 9.51 -33.99 54.59
CA GLY A 28 8.64 -34.92 55.29
C GLY A 28 9.29 -35.54 56.54
N SER A 29 10.55 -35.95 56.45
CA SER A 29 11.29 -36.49 57.60
C SER A 29 11.61 -35.43 58.67
N ALA A 30 11.67 -34.16 58.29
CA ALA A 30 11.80 -33.02 59.20
C ALA A 30 10.47 -32.62 59.89
N GLY A 31 9.37 -33.37 59.68
CA GLY A 31 8.10 -33.14 60.35
C GLY A 31 7.32 -31.92 59.85
N GLN A 32 7.60 -31.44 58.63
CA GLN A 32 6.84 -30.33 58.05
C GLN A 32 5.40 -30.76 57.70
N PRO A 33 4.42 -29.84 57.84
CA PRO A 33 3.05 -30.13 57.43
C PRO A 33 2.96 -30.37 55.92
N GLY A 34 2.09 -31.30 55.49
CA GLY A 34 2.08 -31.82 54.12
C GLY A 34 1.99 -30.77 53.00
N TRP A 35 1.30 -29.65 53.24
CA TRP A 35 1.23 -28.54 52.28
C TRP A 35 2.59 -27.84 52.09
N ARG A 36 3.41 -27.71 53.13
CA ARG A 36 4.78 -27.14 53.03
C ARG A 36 5.72 -28.10 52.31
N THR A 37 5.61 -29.39 52.57
CA THR A 37 6.39 -30.43 51.88
C THR A 37 6.13 -30.39 50.37
N LEU A 38 4.86 -30.27 49.97
CA LEU A 38 4.50 -30.15 48.55
C LEU A 38 5.04 -28.87 47.91
N LEU A 39 4.93 -27.72 48.59
CA LEU A 39 5.48 -26.45 48.10
C LEU A 39 7.01 -26.49 47.95
N LEU A 40 7.70 -27.08 48.92
CA LEU A 40 9.16 -27.23 48.86
C LEU A 40 9.57 -28.14 47.69
N ALA A 41 8.91 -29.29 47.52
CA ALA A 41 9.16 -30.20 46.40
C ALA A 41 8.93 -29.52 45.03
N LEU A 42 7.82 -28.78 44.88
CA LEU A 42 7.52 -28.04 43.65
C LEU A 42 8.51 -26.90 43.40
N SER A 43 8.92 -26.18 44.45
CA SER A 43 9.88 -25.09 44.32
C SER A 43 11.26 -25.60 43.90
N SER A 44 11.69 -26.74 44.44
CA SER A 44 12.95 -27.39 44.04
C SER A 44 12.90 -27.94 42.61
N PHE A 45 11.77 -28.54 42.21
CA PHE A 45 11.55 -28.92 40.81
C PHE A 45 11.71 -27.72 39.88
N ALA A 46 10.97 -26.65 40.16
CA ALA A 46 10.96 -25.45 39.34
C ALA A 46 12.36 -24.82 39.24
N LEU A 47 13.08 -24.71 40.36
CA LEU A 47 14.40 -24.10 40.38
C LEU A 47 15.42 -24.87 39.54
N VAL A 48 15.40 -26.20 39.59
CA VAL A 48 16.30 -27.04 38.77
C VAL A 48 15.88 -27.03 37.29
N ALA A 49 14.58 -27.10 37.00
CA ALA A 49 14.08 -27.04 35.63
C ALA A 49 14.39 -25.69 34.95
N TRP A 50 14.14 -24.58 35.65
CA TRP A 50 14.46 -23.23 35.17
C TRP A 50 15.96 -22.99 35.07
N GLY A 51 16.75 -23.46 36.05
CA GLY A 51 18.20 -23.39 36.01
C GLY A 51 18.77 -24.14 34.80
N TRP A 52 18.24 -25.33 34.51
CA TRP A 52 18.63 -26.12 33.34
C TRP A 52 18.26 -25.42 32.03
N PHE A 53 17.04 -24.88 31.94
CA PHE A 53 16.60 -24.11 30.77
C PHE A 53 17.47 -22.88 30.52
N ALA A 54 17.84 -22.14 31.56
CA ALA A 54 18.75 -21.01 31.47
C ALA A 54 20.14 -21.42 30.97
N VAL A 55 20.70 -22.54 31.47
CA VAL A 55 21.98 -23.09 31.00
C VAL A 55 21.90 -23.47 29.52
N GLN A 56 20.80 -24.09 29.07
CA GLN A 56 20.60 -24.38 27.65
C GLN A 56 20.48 -23.11 26.80
N GLY A 57 19.74 -22.10 27.28
CA GLY A 57 19.60 -20.81 26.59
C GLY A 57 20.94 -20.08 26.43
N ILE A 58 21.77 -20.07 27.47
CA ILE A 58 23.13 -19.50 27.43
C ILE A 58 24.01 -20.33 26.48
N ALA A 59 23.98 -21.67 26.58
CA ALA A 59 24.75 -22.53 25.69
C ALA A 59 24.34 -22.38 24.21
N TRP A 60 23.07 -22.07 23.94
CA TRP A 60 22.56 -21.77 22.60
C TRP A 60 23.04 -20.40 22.12
N ALA A 61 22.97 -19.36 22.97
CA ALA A 61 23.45 -18.02 22.65
C ALA A 61 24.98 -17.94 22.44
N TRP A 62 25.74 -18.80 23.11
CA TRP A 62 27.20 -18.91 22.96
C TRP A 62 27.63 -19.80 21.79
N ARG A 63 26.69 -20.41 21.07
CA ARG A 63 27.00 -21.21 19.90
C ARG A 63 27.27 -20.26 18.73
N GLN A 64 28.48 -20.31 18.17
CA GLN A 64 28.73 -19.68 16.87
C GLN A 64 27.77 -20.32 15.84
N PRO A 65 26.99 -19.52 15.10
CA PRO A 65 26.06 -20.05 14.13
C PRO A 65 26.84 -20.77 13.03
N ASP A 66 26.45 -22.00 12.73
CA ASP A 66 27.08 -22.78 11.67
C ASP A 66 26.81 -22.11 10.32
N ARG A 67 27.77 -22.21 9.39
CA ARG A 67 27.69 -21.51 8.10
C ARG A 67 26.43 -21.93 7.33
N ASP A 68 26.04 -23.19 7.44
CA ASP A 68 24.86 -23.74 6.80
C ASP A 68 23.56 -23.22 7.39
N ASP A 69 23.51 -22.98 8.71
CA ASP A 69 22.34 -22.42 9.38
C ASP A 69 22.15 -20.93 9.01
N VAL A 70 23.25 -20.17 8.91
CA VAL A 70 23.24 -18.78 8.43
C VAL A 70 22.80 -18.71 6.97
N LEU A 71 23.31 -19.60 6.12
CA LEU A 71 22.91 -19.65 4.70
C LEU A 71 21.44 -20.01 4.54
N ARG A 72 20.90 -20.96 5.32
CA ARG A 72 19.47 -21.29 5.34
C ARG A 72 18.61 -20.14 5.83
N ALA A 73 19.03 -19.43 6.87
CA ALA A 73 18.30 -18.25 7.36
C ALA A 73 18.29 -17.12 6.30
N LEU A 74 19.42 -16.89 5.62
CA LEU A 74 19.52 -15.88 4.57
C LEU A 74 18.71 -16.24 3.32
N THR A 75 18.66 -17.51 2.91
CA THR A 75 17.80 -17.94 1.80
C THR A 75 16.32 -17.82 2.15
N LEU A 76 15.95 -18.15 3.39
CA LEU A 76 14.58 -17.99 3.89
C LEU A 76 14.19 -16.50 3.98
N GLN A 77 15.10 -15.64 4.44
CA GLN A 77 14.88 -14.19 4.45
C GLN A 77 14.74 -13.62 3.03
N ARG A 78 15.58 -14.04 2.07
CA ARG A 78 15.47 -13.59 0.67
C ARG A 78 14.16 -14.03 0.02
N SER A 79 13.74 -15.28 0.23
CA SER A 79 12.47 -15.79 -0.30
C SER A 79 11.27 -15.08 0.33
N GLN A 80 11.30 -14.83 1.64
CA GLN A 80 10.26 -14.05 2.32
C GLN A 80 10.23 -12.59 1.83
N HIS A 81 11.39 -11.98 1.60
CA HIS A 81 11.50 -10.62 1.08
C HIS A 81 10.96 -10.53 -0.37
N ALA A 82 11.32 -11.49 -1.23
CA ALA A 82 10.81 -11.56 -2.60
C ALA A 82 9.29 -11.81 -2.64
N PHE A 83 8.78 -12.71 -1.80
CA PHE A 83 7.35 -12.95 -1.66
C PHE A 83 6.61 -11.70 -1.17
N ASN A 84 7.12 -11.05 -0.13
CA ASN A 84 6.52 -9.82 0.39
C ASN A 84 6.52 -8.72 -0.68
N HIS A 85 7.62 -8.49 -1.38
CA HIS A 85 7.67 -7.51 -2.47
C HIS A 85 6.68 -7.83 -3.58
N ALA A 86 6.56 -9.09 -4.00
CA ALA A 86 5.58 -9.49 -5.00
C ALA A 86 4.13 -9.30 -4.52
N ALA A 87 3.86 -9.61 -3.24
CA ALA A 87 2.54 -9.42 -2.63
C ALA A 87 2.18 -7.93 -2.53
N TRP A 88 3.08 -7.08 -2.02
CA TRP A 88 2.89 -5.63 -1.94
C TRP A 88 2.71 -5.00 -3.33
N ALA A 89 3.53 -5.39 -4.31
CA ALA A 89 3.38 -4.90 -5.68
C ALA A 89 2.03 -5.29 -6.32
N ARG A 90 1.47 -6.43 -5.94
CA ARG A 90 0.11 -6.84 -6.34
C ARG A 90 -0.95 -5.99 -5.64
N PHE A 91 -0.84 -5.80 -4.33
CA PHE A 91 -1.76 -4.93 -3.57
C PHE A 91 -1.76 -3.48 -4.10
N ASP A 92 -0.59 -2.91 -4.38
CA ASP A 92 -0.48 -1.56 -4.94
C ASP A 92 -1.14 -1.45 -6.32
N ARG A 93 -0.97 -2.48 -7.16
CA ARG A 93 -1.63 -2.57 -8.47
C ARG A 93 -3.14 -2.65 -8.34
N ASP A 94 -3.65 -3.52 -7.45
CA ASP A 94 -5.08 -3.70 -7.23
C ASP A 94 -5.70 -2.42 -6.63
N ALA A 95 -5.00 -1.77 -5.69
CA ALA A 95 -5.40 -0.48 -5.12
C ALA A 95 -5.44 0.64 -6.17
N ALA A 96 -4.43 0.72 -7.05
CA ALA A 96 -4.42 1.68 -8.15
C ALA A 96 -5.58 1.44 -9.13
N MET A 97 -5.86 0.18 -9.45
CA MET A 97 -6.97 -0.19 -10.32
C MET A 97 -8.34 0.15 -9.71
N LEU A 98 -8.50 -0.07 -8.40
CA LEU A 98 -9.71 0.34 -7.67
C LEU A 98 -9.90 1.86 -7.66
N ARG A 99 -8.85 2.64 -7.39
CA ARG A 99 -8.91 4.12 -7.46
C ARG A 99 -9.32 4.59 -8.84
N MET A 100 -8.73 4.00 -9.87
CA MET A 100 -9.08 4.28 -11.25
C MET A 100 -10.55 3.98 -11.53
N LEU A 101 -11.05 2.78 -11.21
CA LEU A 101 -12.47 2.42 -11.42
C LEU A 101 -13.45 3.34 -10.68
N LEU A 102 -13.13 3.77 -9.46
CA LEU A 102 -13.95 4.71 -8.70
C LEU A 102 -13.96 6.10 -9.33
N ALA A 103 -12.80 6.61 -9.75
CA ALA A 103 -12.70 7.88 -10.44
C ALA A 103 -13.44 7.84 -11.79
N GLU A 104 -13.32 6.75 -12.55
CA GLU A 104 -14.03 6.61 -13.83
C GLU A 104 -15.54 6.72 -13.68
N ARG A 105 -16.10 6.09 -12.65
CA ARG A 105 -17.53 6.20 -12.36
C ARG A 105 -17.94 7.63 -12.02
N ALA A 106 -17.08 8.38 -11.34
CA ALA A 106 -17.31 9.78 -11.00
C ALA A 106 -17.13 10.71 -12.21
N LEU A 107 -16.25 10.39 -13.16
CA LEU A 107 -15.97 11.20 -14.34
C LEU A 107 -17.13 11.23 -15.34
N ILE A 108 -17.88 10.14 -15.51
CA ILE A 108 -18.99 10.04 -16.49
C ILE A 108 -20.00 11.22 -16.38
N PRO A 109 -20.61 11.50 -15.21
CA PRO A 109 -21.55 12.62 -15.09
C PRO A 109 -20.87 13.98 -15.30
N ILE A 110 -19.62 14.15 -14.87
CA ILE A 110 -18.85 15.40 -15.00
C ILE A 110 -18.53 15.66 -16.48
N GLU A 111 -18.16 14.64 -17.24
CA GLU A 111 -17.91 14.75 -18.68
C GLU A 111 -19.19 15.14 -19.43
N ALA A 112 -20.36 14.64 -19.01
CA ALA A 112 -21.64 15.06 -19.56
C ALA A 112 -21.96 16.53 -19.22
N GLU A 113 -21.67 16.98 -18.00
CA GLU A 113 -21.78 18.40 -17.59
C GLU A 113 -20.86 19.30 -18.41
N LEU A 114 -19.59 18.90 -18.57
CA LEU A 114 -18.61 19.60 -19.38
C LEU A 114 -19.10 19.79 -20.81
N VAL A 115 -19.65 18.75 -21.44
CA VAL A 115 -20.20 18.84 -22.80
C VAL A 115 -21.39 19.79 -22.85
N ARG A 116 -22.31 19.71 -21.88
CA ARG A 116 -23.46 20.64 -21.81
C ARG A 116 -23.02 22.10 -21.67
N HIS A 117 -22.09 22.38 -20.77
CA HIS A 117 -21.58 23.75 -20.57
C HIS A 117 -20.74 24.23 -21.77
N ALA A 118 -19.93 23.36 -22.38
CA ALA A 118 -19.21 23.68 -23.60
C ALA A 118 -20.16 24.06 -24.74
N MET A 119 -21.24 23.30 -24.94
CA MET A 119 -22.26 23.62 -25.95
C MET A 119 -22.93 24.97 -25.70
N ALA A 120 -23.16 25.35 -24.44
CA ALA A 120 -23.74 26.65 -24.09
C ALA A 120 -22.76 27.80 -24.36
N VAL A 121 -21.48 27.62 -24.02
CA VAL A 121 -20.44 28.63 -24.24
C VAL A 121 -20.15 28.81 -25.74
N GLU A 122 -20.22 27.73 -26.53
CA GLU A 122 -19.98 27.74 -27.98
C GLU A 122 -21.08 28.41 -28.80
N GLN A 123 -22.18 28.84 -28.19
CA GLN A 123 -23.14 29.74 -28.83
C GLN A 123 -22.58 31.16 -29.00
N PHE A 124 -21.56 31.53 -28.20
CA PHE A 124 -20.89 32.83 -28.23
C PHE A 124 -21.79 34.06 -28.04
N ASP A 125 -23.01 33.88 -27.51
CA ASP A 125 -23.98 34.97 -27.28
C ASP A 125 -23.74 35.72 -25.95
N ALA A 126 -23.38 35.01 -24.89
CA ALA A 126 -23.14 35.55 -23.54
C ALA A 126 -22.05 34.74 -22.81
N VAL A 127 -20.84 34.80 -23.35
CA VAL A 127 -19.71 33.94 -22.95
C VAL A 127 -19.29 34.20 -21.51
N ALA A 128 -19.17 35.46 -21.10
CA ALA A 128 -18.75 35.83 -19.75
C ALA A 128 -19.73 35.34 -18.68
N ALA A 129 -21.04 35.35 -18.99
CA ALA A 129 -22.08 34.87 -18.09
C ALA A 129 -22.14 33.32 -18.01
N THR A 130 -21.79 32.62 -19.08
CA THR A 130 -21.90 31.15 -19.17
C THR A 130 -20.60 30.43 -18.80
N LEU A 131 -19.44 31.07 -18.97
CA LEU A 131 -18.11 30.52 -18.68
C LEU A 131 -17.95 29.95 -17.26
N PRO A 132 -18.46 30.57 -16.18
CA PRO A 132 -18.27 30.05 -14.82
C PRO A 132 -18.73 28.59 -14.65
N GLY A 133 -19.83 28.20 -15.31
CA GLY A 133 -20.33 26.82 -15.28
C GLY A 133 -19.36 25.83 -15.94
N PHE A 134 -18.79 26.20 -17.08
CA PHE A 134 -17.74 25.39 -17.72
C PHE A 134 -16.47 25.32 -16.87
N SER A 135 -16.02 26.45 -16.31
CA SER A 135 -14.83 26.51 -15.45
C SER A 135 -14.98 25.64 -14.20
N GLN A 136 -16.16 25.63 -13.59
CA GLN A 136 -16.46 24.78 -12.43
C GLN A 136 -16.45 23.30 -12.81
N ALA A 137 -17.10 22.93 -13.92
CA ALA A 137 -17.10 21.54 -14.40
C ALA A 137 -15.69 21.07 -14.78
N ALA A 138 -14.87 21.93 -15.39
CA ALA A 138 -13.47 21.63 -15.70
C ALA A 138 -12.63 21.44 -14.43
N ALA A 139 -12.81 22.30 -13.42
CA ALA A 139 -12.11 22.18 -12.15
C ALA A 139 -12.46 20.86 -11.45
N HIS A 140 -13.75 20.50 -11.43
CA HIS A 140 -14.20 19.24 -10.84
C HIS A 140 -13.67 18.02 -11.62
N TRP A 141 -13.58 18.12 -12.95
CA TRP A 141 -12.96 17.08 -13.76
C TRP A 141 -11.47 16.88 -13.40
N TYR A 142 -10.69 17.96 -13.27
CA TYR A 142 -9.27 17.86 -12.88
C TYR A 142 -9.08 17.31 -11.46
N ASP A 143 -9.92 17.72 -10.51
CA ASP A 143 -9.88 17.21 -9.14
C ASP A 143 -10.02 15.68 -9.13
N VAL A 144 -11.06 15.15 -9.79
CA VAL A 144 -11.29 13.70 -9.86
C VAL A 144 -10.22 13.00 -10.70
N ALA A 145 -9.84 13.55 -11.86
CA ALA A 145 -8.89 12.91 -12.76
C ALA A 145 -7.48 12.84 -12.15
N SER A 146 -7.03 13.87 -11.42
CA SER A 146 -5.70 13.90 -10.79
C SER A 146 -5.52 12.86 -9.68
N GLN A 147 -6.62 12.37 -9.08
CA GLN A 147 -6.58 11.34 -8.03
C GLN A 147 -6.32 9.94 -8.60
N ALA A 148 -6.63 9.73 -9.89
CA ALA A 148 -6.52 8.42 -10.56
C ALA A 148 -5.46 8.36 -11.66
N HIS A 149 -5.15 9.49 -12.31
CA HIS A 149 -4.26 9.56 -13.46
C HIS A 149 -2.99 10.34 -13.13
N ALA A 150 -1.84 9.79 -13.52
CA ALA A 150 -0.56 10.39 -13.22
C ALA A 150 -0.27 11.60 -14.12
N GLY A 151 0.37 12.63 -13.56
CA GLY A 151 0.84 13.78 -14.34
C GLY A 151 -0.23 14.83 -14.68
N LEU A 152 -1.45 14.67 -14.17
CA LEU A 152 -2.46 15.73 -14.23
C LEU A 152 -2.33 16.70 -13.05
N PRO A 153 -2.52 18.01 -13.27
CA PRO A 153 -2.58 18.97 -12.17
C PRO A 153 -3.87 18.79 -11.34
N PRO A 154 -3.85 19.10 -10.02
CA PRO A 154 -5.01 18.97 -9.14
C PRO A 154 -6.11 20.02 -9.38
N ALA A 155 -5.87 20.97 -10.28
CA ALA A 155 -6.80 22.03 -10.64
C ALA A 155 -6.63 22.40 -12.11
N THR A 156 -7.64 23.06 -12.69
CA THR A 156 -7.57 23.59 -14.05
C THR A 156 -6.36 24.51 -14.19
N PRO A 157 -5.40 24.19 -15.08
CA PRO A 157 -4.21 25.00 -15.24
C PRO A 157 -4.55 26.36 -15.85
N VAL A 158 -3.84 27.40 -15.40
CA VAL A 158 -3.93 28.74 -16.01
C VAL A 158 -3.37 28.66 -17.44
N PRO A 159 -4.09 29.16 -18.46
CA PRO A 159 -3.60 29.13 -19.83
C PRO A 159 -2.31 29.95 -19.99
N SER A 160 -1.36 29.45 -20.78
CA SER A 160 -0.14 30.19 -21.11
C SER A 160 -0.44 31.32 -22.12
N PRO A 161 0.42 32.35 -22.21
CA PRO A 161 0.27 33.41 -23.22
C PRO A 161 0.18 32.86 -24.65
N ALA A 162 1.03 31.87 -24.98
CA ALA A 162 0.99 31.21 -26.28
C ALA A 162 -0.35 30.49 -26.56
N ALA A 163 -0.96 29.86 -25.54
CA ALA A 163 -2.25 29.22 -25.69
C ALA A 163 -3.38 30.25 -25.92
N LEU A 164 -3.27 31.44 -25.33
CA LEU A 164 -4.21 32.54 -25.57
C LEU A 164 -4.05 33.13 -26.97
N GLU A 165 -2.83 33.24 -27.48
CA GLU A 165 -2.55 33.69 -28.85
C GLU A 165 -3.11 32.71 -29.89
N GLU A 166 -2.94 31.41 -29.68
CA GLU A 166 -3.55 30.37 -30.53
C GLU A 166 -5.09 30.41 -30.47
N ALA A 167 -5.65 30.61 -29.27
CA ALA A 167 -7.10 30.75 -29.08
C ALA A 167 -7.66 31.97 -29.81
N ALA A 168 -6.89 33.07 -29.89
CA ALA A 168 -7.32 34.29 -30.58
C ALA A 168 -7.58 34.07 -32.07
N GLN A 169 -6.90 33.11 -32.70
CA GLN A 169 -7.10 32.76 -34.11
C GLN A 169 -8.44 32.07 -34.38
N GLN A 170 -9.10 31.56 -33.34
CA GLN A 170 -10.35 30.82 -33.41
C GLN A 170 -11.57 31.64 -32.97
N LEU A 171 -11.38 32.90 -32.60
CA LEU A 171 -12.47 33.77 -32.16
C LEU A 171 -13.38 34.16 -33.33
N PRO A 172 -14.71 34.04 -33.17
CA PRO A 172 -15.67 34.62 -34.11
C PRO A 172 -15.51 36.14 -34.21
N ALA A 173 -15.53 36.66 -35.44
CA ALA A 173 -15.52 38.12 -35.69
C ALA A 173 -16.80 38.83 -35.19
N THR A 174 -17.85 38.08 -34.86
CA THR A 174 -19.13 38.58 -34.34
C THR A 174 -19.08 39.00 -32.88
N LEU A 175 -18.06 38.57 -32.13
CA LEU A 175 -17.83 38.97 -30.73
C LEU A 175 -17.26 40.37 -30.66
N THR A 176 -18.13 41.34 -30.35
CA THR A 176 -17.78 42.77 -30.27
C THR A 176 -17.57 43.25 -28.84
N GLN A 177 -18.12 42.55 -27.84
CA GLN A 177 -17.94 42.89 -26.43
C GLN A 177 -16.58 42.39 -25.91
N GLU A 178 -15.82 43.30 -25.28
CA GLU A 178 -14.46 43.01 -24.80
C GLU A 178 -14.44 41.96 -23.67
N GLU A 179 -15.46 41.97 -22.80
CA GLU A 179 -15.57 41.01 -21.70
C GLU A 179 -15.81 39.57 -22.21
N ASP A 180 -16.79 39.40 -23.10
CA ASP A 180 -17.07 38.11 -23.75
C ASP A 180 -15.90 37.63 -24.60
N ARG A 181 -15.20 38.55 -25.26
CA ARG A 181 -14.00 38.23 -26.04
C ARG A 181 -12.89 37.64 -25.14
N ARG A 182 -12.62 38.25 -23.98
CA ARG A 182 -11.64 37.72 -23.02
C ARG A 182 -12.08 36.36 -22.47
N ALA A 183 -13.36 36.24 -22.10
CA ALA A 183 -13.92 34.99 -21.62
C ALA A 183 -13.81 33.87 -22.69
N ALA A 184 -14.05 34.19 -23.96
CA ALA A 184 -13.94 33.26 -25.08
C ALA A 184 -12.50 32.80 -25.32
N LEU A 185 -11.50 33.70 -25.20
CA LEU A 185 -10.09 33.33 -25.27
C LEU A 185 -9.72 32.32 -24.19
N HIS A 186 -10.10 32.61 -22.94
CA HIS A 186 -9.86 31.71 -21.81
C HIS A 186 -10.56 30.36 -22.01
N TYR A 187 -11.82 30.38 -22.45
CA TYR A 187 -12.56 29.16 -22.77
C TYR A 187 -11.83 28.30 -23.80
N LEU A 188 -11.48 28.86 -24.96
CA LEU A 188 -10.87 28.12 -26.06
C LEU A 188 -9.50 27.54 -25.67
N ALA A 189 -8.70 28.30 -24.93
CA ALA A 189 -7.40 27.83 -24.44
C ALA A 189 -7.56 26.67 -23.44
N VAL A 190 -8.49 26.79 -22.48
CA VAL A 190 -8.80 25.70 -21.52
C VAL A 190 -9.39 24.49 -22.24
N ARG A 191 -10.32 24.69 -23.19
CA ARG A 191 -10.95 23.61 -23.98
C ARG A 191 -9.91 22.78 -24.72
N LYS A 192 -8.94 23.44 -25.39
CA LYS A 192 -7.85 22.77 -26.11
C LYS A 192 -6.98 21.93 -25.18
N ARG A 193 -6.63 22.47 -24.01
CA ARG A 193 -5.84 21.74 -23.01
C ARG A 193 -6.62 20.55 -22.45
N LEU A 194 -7.86 20.78 -22.03
CA LEU A 194 -8.75 19.75 -21.49
C LEU A 194 -8.96 18.61 -22.49
N ALA A 195 -9.09 18.90 -23.79
CA ALA A 195 -9.17 17.87 -24.82
C ALA A 195 -7.91 17.01 -24.89
N THR A 196 -6.72 17.63 -24.76
CA THR A 196 -5.44 16.91 -24.73
C THR A 196 -5.32 16.00 -23.51
N ASP A 197 -5.67 16.54 -22.34
CA ASP A 197 -5.59 15.80 -21.08
C ASP A 197 -6.62 14.66 -21.04
N ARG A 198 -7.85 14.88 -21.52
CA ARG A 198 -8.86 13.82 -21.70
C ARG A 198 -8.38 12.70 -22.63
N ALA A 199 -7.69 13.04 -23.73
CA ALA A 199 -7.11 12.04 -24.62
C ALA A 199 -5.95 11.27 -23.98
N ALA A 200 -5.21 11.86 -23.03
CA ALA A 200 -4.22 11.13 -22.23
C ALA A 200 -4.90 10.13 -21.28
N VAL A 201 -5.92 10.58 -20.55
CA VAL A 201 -6.77 9.73 -19.69
C VAL A 201 -7.35 8.55 -20.48
N GLU A 202 -7.89 8.79 -21.66
CA GLU A 202 -8.46 7.73 -22.51
C GLU A 202 -7.42 6.70 -22.98
N ARG A 203 -6.18 7.14 -23.23
CA ARG A 203 -5.07 6.22 -23.54
C ARG A 203 -4.70 5.36 -22.34
N GLU A 204 -4.69 5.92 -21.14
CA GLU A 204 -4.48 5.16 -19.90
C GLU A 204 -5.61 4.15 -19.65
N ARG A 205 -6.88 4.57 -19.83
CA ARG A 205 -8.05 3.68 -19.81
C ARG A 205 -7.87 2.49 -20.72
N THR A 206 -7.56 2.75 -21.99
CA THR A 206 -7.36 1.71 -22.99
C THR A 206 -6.19 0.78 -22.62
N ALA A 207 -5.09 1.33 -22.10
CA ALA A 207 -3.94 0.54 -21.67
C ALA A 207 -4.26 -0.34 -20.46
N ALA A 208 -5.03 0.15 -19.49
CA ALA A 208 -5.48 -0.61 -18.33
C ALA A 208 -6.42 -1.75 -18.74
N LEU A 209 -7.39 -1.48 -19.62
CA LEU A 209 -8.29 -2.51 -20.16
C LEU A 209 -7.53 -3.60 -20.91
N ARG A 210 -6.51 -3.24 -21.70
CA ARG A 210 -5.63 -4.23 -22.37
C ARG A 210 -4.86 -5.09 -21.37
N LYS A 211 -4.37 -4.52 -20.27
CA LYS A 211 -3.69 -5.29 -19.20
C LYS A 211 -4.65 -6.25 -18.50
N LEU A 212 -5.91 -5.85 -18.30
CA LEU A 212 -6.94 -6.69 -17.71
C LEU A 212 -7.39 -7.82 -18.62
N ALA A 213 -7.44 -7.57 -19.93
CA ALA A 213 -7.80 -8.58 -20.93
C ALA A 213 -6.65 -9.55 -21.25
N ALA A 214 -5.41 -9.25 -20.83
CA ALA A 214 -4.27 -10.11 -21.06
C ALA A 214 -4.36 -11.39 -20.20
N PRO A 215 -4.04 -12.58 -20.74
CA PRO A 215 -4.02 -13.80 -19.95
C PRO A 215 -3.00 -13.70 -18.81
N PRO A 216 -3.26 -14.34 -17.65
CA PRO A 216 -2.34 -14.30 -16.53
C PRO A 216 -0.97 -14.86 -16.95
N PRO A 217 0.14 -14.29 -16.45
CA PRO A 217 1.46 -14.80 -16.77
C PRO A 217 1.56 -16.26 -16.35
N SER A 218 2.01 -17.11 -17.27
CA SER A 218 2.25 -18.53 -17.00
C SER A 218 3.18 -18.66 -15.79
N PRO A 219 2.96 -19.65 -14.90
CA PRO A 219 3.91 -19.93 -13.84
C PRO A 219 5.28 -20.21 -14.47
N PRO A 220 6.39 -19.84 -13.80
CA PRO A 220 7.72 -20.15 -14.30
C PRO A 220 7.81 -21.66 -14.52
N VAL A 221 8.23 -22.04 -15.74
CA VAL A 221 8.54 -23.42 -16.07
C VAL A 221 9.80 -23.79 -15.29
N GLU A 222 9.72 -24.84 -14.47
CA GLU A 222 10.84 -25.39 -13.69
C GLU A 222 12.02 -25.85 -14.56
#